data_AF-A0A6A5V447-F1
#
_entry.id   AF-A0A6A5V447-F1
#
_cell.length_a   1.000
_cell.length_b   1.000
_cell.length_c   1.000
_cell.angle_alpha   90.00
_cell.angle_beta   90.00
_cell.angle_gamma   90.00
#
_symmetry.space_group_name_H-M   'P 1'
#
loop_
_entity.id
_entity.type
_entity.pdbx_description
1 polymer ?
#
loop_
_entity_poly.entity_id
_entity_poly.type
_entity_poly.pdbx_seq_one_letter_code
_entity_poly.pdbx_strand_id
1 'polypeptide(L)'
;MSSNVVEESHILYAQTVALPILAFPAWMLCIPPMVWQLSQRNIAVGSLILWMIILNFFNAINPLIWAQDNMSEWWDSAGLCDMEARIQMGAVVALPACAAVLARRLANVMNTRNVRLVPSKRSVIREIVLEIGMCWIYPAILMITYYAQLSTIKYTSKSRSSNGRFAKLSKSSLCRIN
;
A
#
# COMPACT_ATOMS: atom_id res chain seq x y z
N MET A 1 15.01 41.25 11.56
CA MET A 1 13.62 41.54 11.14
C MET A 1 13.05 40.25 10.57
N SER A 2 12.80 39.30 11.47
CA SER A 2 12.56 37.88 11.19
C SER A 2 11.26 37.42 11.85
N SER A 3 10.27 38.30 11.87
CA SER A 3 9.07 38.18 12.70
C SER A 3 7.82 38.45 11.88
N ASN A 4 7.57 37.65 10.82
CA ASN A 4 6.30 37.69 10.05
C ASN A 4 5.95 36.36 9.32
N VAL A 5 6.49 35.19 9.73
CA VAL A 5 6.09 33.90 9.10
C VAL A 5 5.66 32.85 10.14
N VAL A 6 5.50 33.25 11.41
CA VAL A 6 5.19 32.30 12.50
C VAL A 6 4.14 32.90 13.42
N GLU A 7 2.89 33.07 12.94
CA GLU A 7 1.68 33.13 13.80
C GLU A 7 0.41 33.07 12.93
N GLU A 8 0.04 31.89 12.44
CA GLU A 8 -1.38 31.55 12.36
C GLU A 8 -1.54 30.09 12.78
N SER A 9 -2.22 29.95 13.91
CA SER A 9 -2.32 28.80 14.78
C SER A 9 -3.18 27.68 14.19
N HIS A 10 -2.57 26.85 13.34
CA HIS A 10 -3.01 25.47 13.14
C HIS A 10 -1.81 24.59 13.48
N ILE A 11 -1.97 23.61 14.37
CA ILE A 11 -0.97 22.55 14.58
C ILE A 11 -0.93 21.73 13.29
N LEU A 12 -0.29 22.27 12.27
CA LEU A 12 -0.09 21.61 10.99
C LEU A 12 1.10 20.69 11.23
N TYR A 13 0.80 19.43 11.53
CA TYR A 13 1.80 18.42 11.77
C TYR A 13 2.79 18.41 10.59
N ALA A 14 4.09 18.42 10.86
CA ALA A 14 5.12 18.44 9.81
C ALA A 14 4.91 17.31 8.78
N GLN A 15 4.36 16.17 9.21
CA GLN A 15 3.94 15.05 8.36
C GLN A 15 2.91 15.44 7.29
N THR A 16 1.94 16.31 7.59
CA THR A 16 0.89 16.74 6.65
C THR A 16 1.47 17.50 5.46
N VAL A 17 2.60 18.18 5.65
CA VAL A 17 3.28 18.94 4.60
C VAL A 17 4.38 18.12 3.93
N ALA A 18 5.18 17.39 4.72
CA ALA A 18 6.32 16.64 4.20
C ALA A 18 5.91 15.42 3.36
N LEU A 19 4.86 14.69 3.78
CA LEU A 19 4.39 13.49 3.09
C LEU A 19 3.97 13.75 1.65
N PRO A 20 3.07 14.71 1.33
CA PRO A 20 2.67 14.94 -0.05
C PRO A 20 3.85 15.46 -0.89
N ILE A 21 4.68 16.37 -0.35
CA ILE A 21 5.83 16.92 -1.08
C ILE A 21 6.81 15.83 -1.51
N LEU A 22 7.02 14.81 -0.70
CA LEU A 22 7.89 13.69 -1.02
C LEU A 22 7.17 12.61 -1.84
N ALA A 23 5.91 12.33 -1.54
CA ALA A 23 5.14 11.27 -2.18
C ALA A 23 4.78 11.60 -3.63
N PHE A 24 4.36 12.83 -3.94
CA PHE A 24 4.02 13.26 -5.31
C PHE A 24 5.13 13.02 -6.35
N PRO A 25 6.37 13.46 -6.13
CA PRO A 25 7.46 13.16 -7.04
C PRO A 25 7.84 11.68 -7.00
N ALA A 26 7.75 11.00 -5.85
CA ALA A 26 8.11 9.59 -5.73
C ALA A 26 7.25 8.69 -6.63
N TRP A 27 5.92 8.81 -6.60
CA TRP A 27 5.08 7.95 -7.45
C TRP A 27 5.22 8.27 -8.94
N MET A 28 5.40 9.55 -9.30
CA MET A 28 5.70 9.98 -10.68
C MET A 28 7.03 9.41 -11.18
N LEU A 29 8.07 9.44 -10.34
CA LEU A 29 9.39 8.89 -10.66
C LEU A 29 9.39 7.36 -10.76
N CYS A 30 8.43 6.68 -10.13
CA CYS A 30 8.26 5.24 -10.24
C CYS A 30 7.59 4.78 -11.55
N ILE A 31 6.95 5.67 -12.32
CA ILE A 31 6.29 5.30 -13.59
C ILE A 31 7.31 4.87 -14.68
N PRO A 32 8.39 5.63 -14.95
CA PRO A 32 9.40 5.22 -15.92
C PRO A 32 10.03 3.84 -15.65
N PRO A 33 10.51 3.52 -14.43
CA PRO A 33 11.08 2.20 -14.15
C PRO A 33 10.01 1.10 -14.22
N MET A 34 8.74 1.38 -13.92
CA MET A 34 7.65 0.42 -14.12
C MET A 34 7.51 0.03 -15.60
N VAL A 35 7.42 1.01 -16.50
CA VAL A 35 7.25 0.75 -17.95
C VAL A 35 8.47 0.02 -18.50
N TRP A 36 9.67 0.45 -18.11
CA TRP A 36 10.91 -0.20 -18.52
C TRP A 36 10.95 -1.67 -18.09
N GLN A 37 10.63 -1.95 -16.83
CA GLN A 37 10.73 -3.28 -16.27
C GLN A 37 9.68 -4.26 -16.82
N LEU A 38 8.48 -3.75 -17.11
CA LEU A 38 7.44 -4.52 -17.80
C LEU A 38 7.85 -4.87 -19.23
N SER A 39 8.55 -3.96 -19.93
CA SER A 39 9.14 -4.24 -21.25
C SER A 39 10.20 -5.35 -21.18
N GLN A 40 11.01 -5.37 -20.12
CA GLN A 40 11.97 -6.44 -19.83
C GLN A 40 11.31 -7.75 -19.32
N ARG A 41 9.97 -7.81 -19.31
CA ARG A 41 9.16 -8.99 -18.98
C ARG A 41 9.37 -9.53 -17.56
N ASN A 42 9.85 -8.68 -16.64
CA ASN A 42 10.06 -9.05 -15.25
C ASN A 42 8.84 -8.66 -14.40
N ILE A 43 7.91 -9.61 -14.28
CA ILE A 43 6.60 -9.42 -13.66
C ILE A 43 6.72 -9.24 -12.13
N ALA A 44 7.68 -9.89 -11.45
CA ALA A 44 7.96 -9.64 -10.03
C ALA A 44 8.26 -8.18 -9.74
N VAL A 45 9.18 -7.58 -10.50
CA VAL A 45 9.60 -6.20 -10.24
C VAL A 45 8.50 -5.23 -10.66
N GLY A 46 7.79 -5.50 -11.76
CA GLY A 46 6.62 -4.70 -12.15
C GLY A 46 5.53 -4.68 -11.07
N SER A 47 5.21 -5.83 -10.48
CA SER A 47 4.23 -5.92 -9.38
C SER A 47 4.73 -5.26 -8.09
N LEU A 48 6.01 -5.40 -7.74
CA LEU A 48 6.61 -4.69 -6.61
C LEU A 48 6.49 -3.16 -6.75
N ILE A 49 6.82 -2.63 -7.93
CA ILE A 49 6.73 -1.20 -8.22
C ILE A 49 5.26 -0.74 -8.21
N LEU A 50 4.34 -1.55 -8.74
CA LEU A 50 2.90 -1.26 -8.70
C LEU A 50 2.41 -1.07 -7.26
N TRP A 51 2.76 -2.00 -6.36
CA TRP A 51 2.41 -1.88 -4.93
C TRP A 51 3.01 -0.62 -4.29
N MET A 52 4.25 -0.26 -4.63
CA MET A 52 4.88 0.98 -4.16
C MET A 52 4.17 2.23 -4.67
N ILE A 53 3.78 2.28 -5.95
CA ILE A 53 3.04 3.42 -6.52
C ILE A 53 1.71 3.60 -5.78
N ILE A 54 0.98 2.51 -5.55
CA ILE A 54 -0.31 2.54 -4.84
C ILE A 54 -0.13 3.07 -3.41
N LEU A 55 0.86 2.60 -2.66
CA LEU A 55 1.12 3.08 -1.30
C LEU A 55 1.52 4.57 -1.26
N ASN A 56 2.39 5.00 -2.16
CA ASN A 56 2.80 6.40 -2.26
C ASN A 56 1.63 7.32 -2.65
N PHE A 57 0.70 6.82 -3.47
CA PHE A 57 -0.50 7.56 -3.83
C PHE A 57 -1.42 7.81 -2.63
N PHE A 58 -1.66 6.80 -1.78
CA PHE A 58 -2.43 6.99 -0.54
C PHE A 58 -1.72 7.95 0.43
N ASN A 59 -0.40 7.80 0.58
CA ASN A 59 0.41 8.72 1.41
C ASN A 59 0.39 10.17 0.90
N ALA A 60 0.18 10.40 -0.40
CA ALA A 60 0.02 11.75 -0.95
C ALA A 60 -1.38 12.30 -0.68
N ILE A 61 -2.44 11.49 -0.81
CA ILE A 61 -3.83 11.95 -0.73
C ILE A 61 -4.31 12.12 0.71
N ASN A 62 -3.94 11.23 1.63
CA ASN A 62 -4.36 11.28 3.03
C ASN A 62 -4.15 12.65 3.70
N PRO A 63 -2.95 13.24 3.65
CA PRO A 63 -2.71 14.55 4.28
C PRO A 63 -3.41 15.71 3.54
N LEU A 64 -3.70 15.56 2.24
CA LEU A 64 -4.47 16.55 1.48
C LEU A 64 -5.94 16.58 1.90
N ILE A 65 -6.50 15.40 2.16
CA ILE A 65 -7.91 15.23 2.57
C ILE A 65 -8.11 15.60 4.04
N TRP A 66 -7.19 15.20 4.92
CA TRP A 66 -7.31 15.37 6.37
C TRP A 66 -6.36 16.44 6.91
N ALA A 67 -6.17 17.53 6.17
CA ALA A 67 -5.21 18.58 6.55
C ALA A 67 -5.56 19.29 7.87
N GLN A 68 -6.84 19.31 8.27
CA GLN A 68 -7.35 20.05 9.41
C GLN A 68 -8.23 19.17 10.32
N ASP A 69 -8.13 19.35 11.64
CA ASP A 69 -8.82 18.53 12.66
C ASP A 69 -10.33 18.82 12.83
N ASN A 70 -10.96 19.51 11.86
CA ASN A 70 -12.34 19.95 11.98
C ASN A 70 -13.35 18.87 11.54
N MET A 71 -13.68 17.93 12.44
CA MET A 71 -14.57 16.78 12.16
C MET A 71 -15.96 17.12 11.59
N SER A 72 -16.42 18.38 11.69
CA SER A 72 -17.73 18.82 11.16
C SER A 72 -17.74 19.20 9.68
N GLU A 73 -16.59 19.55 9.09
CA GLU A 73 -16.45 19.86 7.65
C GLU A 73 -15.88 18.68 6.86
N TRP A 74 -15.61 17.57 7.54
CA TRP A 74 -15.00 16.39 6.95
C TRP A 74 -15.94 15.74 5.94
N TRP A 75 -15.43 15.50 4.74
CA TRP A 75 -16.12 14.69 3.75
C TRP A 75 -16.32 13.26 4.31
N ASP A 76 -17.51 12.69 4.12
CA ASP A 76 -17.82 11.36 4.64
C ASP A 76 -17.15 10.29 3.75
N SER A 77 -15.87 10.05 4.00
CA SER A 77 -14.98 9.16 3.26
C SER A 77 -15.25 7.66 3.52
N ALA A 78 -16.52 7.28 3.73
CA ALA A 78 -16.91 6.01 4.35
C ALA A 78 -16.36 4.75 3.66
N GLY A 79 -15.86 4.87 2.42
CA GLY A 79 -15.17 3.82 1.66
C GLY A 79 -13.64 3.94 1.56
N LEU A 80 -13.05 5.15 1.59
CA LEU A 80 -11.62 5.34 1.30
C LEU A 80 -10.73 4.68 2.38
N CYS A 81 -11.00 4.97 3.65
CA CYS A 81 -10.28 4.39 4.79
C CYS A 81 -10.33 2.86 4.82
N ASP A 82 -11.53 2.31 4.54
CA ASP A 82 -11.74 0.86 4.51
C ASP A 82 -10.99 0.19 3.33
N MET A 83 -10.82 0.89 2.20
CA MET A 83 -10.04 0.40 1.06
C MET A 83 -8.53 0.51 1.33
N GLU A 84 -8.08 1.65 1.82
CA GLU A 84 -6.68 1.89 2.14
C GLU A 84 -6.15 0.87 3.14
N ALA A 85 -6.84 0.67 4.26
CA ALA A 85 -6.41 -0.29 5.28
C ALA A 85 -6.26 -1.71 4.70
N ARG A 86 -7.14 -2.13 3.78
CA ARG A 86 -7.03 -3.43 3.11
C ARG A 86 -5.81 -3.49 2.18
N ILE A 87 -5.59 -2.43 1.41
CA ILE A 87 -4.47 -2.34 0.47
C ILE A 87 -3.14 -2.34 1.23
N GLN A 88 -3.02 -1.57 2.31
CA GLN A 88 -1.82 -1.53 3.13
C GLN A 88 -1.52 -2.90 3.77
N MET A 89 -2.52 -3.57 4.33
CA MET A 89 -2.35 -4.93 4.88
C MET A 89 -1.87 -5.92 3.81
N GLY A 90 -2.39 -5.81 2.58
CA GLY A 90 -1.90 -6.58 1.44
C GLY A 90 -0.45 -6.25 1.10
N ALA A 91 -0.09 -4.96 1.08
CA ALA A 91 1.23 -4.50 0.70
C ALA A 91 2.33 -4.90 1.68
N VAL A 92 2.05 -4.89 3.00
CA VAL A 92 3.00 -5.32 4.04
C VAL A 92 3.53 -6.73 3.78
N VAL A 93 2.73 -7.62 3.18
CA VAL A 93 3.19 -8.97 2.86
C VAL A 93 3.54 -9.17 1.39
N ALA A 94 2.89 -8.45 0.47
CA ALA A 94 3.25 -8.50 -0.95
C ALA A 94 4.67 -7.98 -1.19
N LEU A 95 5.09 -6.87 -0.57
CA LEU A 95 6.42 -6.29 -0.73
C LEU A 95 7.56 -7.26 -0.41
N PRO A 96 7.65 -7.86 0.80
CA PRO A 96 8.71 -8.81 1.11
C PRO A 96 8.63 -10.09 0.28
N ALA A 97 7.42 -10.52 -0.09
CA ALA A 97 7.23 -11.70 -0.94
C ALA A 97 7.78 -11.46 -2.36
N CYS A 98 7.42 -10.34 -2.99
CA CYS A 98 7.94 -9.97 -4.30
C CYS A 98 9.47 -9.72 -4.25
N ALA A 99 9.98 -9.12 -3.16
CA ALA A 99 11.42 -8.94 -2.95
C ALA A 99 12.17 -10.28 -2.85
N ALA A 100 11.62 -11.27 -2.14
CA ALA A 100 12.22 -12.60 -2.04
C ALA A 100 12.26 -13.33 -3.39
N VAL A 101 11.21 -13.22 -4.20
CA VAL A 101 11.18 -13.82 -5.55
C VAL A 101 12.16 -13.12 -6.48
N LEU A 102 12.25 -11.78 -6.42
CA LEU A 102 13.26 -11.01 -7.12
C LEU A 102 14.68 -11.43 -6.73
N ALA A 103 14.96 -11.56 -5.44
CA ALA A 103 16.28 -12.00 -4.95
C ALA A 103 16.65 -13.39 -5.49
N ARG A 104 15.68 -14.32 -5.56
CA ARG A 104 15.87 -15.65 -6.15
C ARG A 104 16.16 -15.59 -7.65
N ARG A 105 15.42 -14.76 -8.39
CA ARG A 105 15.68 -14.51 -9.82
C ARG A 105 17.12 -14.06 -10.04
N LEU A 106 17.57 -13.07 -9.26
CA LEU A 106 18.92 -12.53 -9.33
C LEU A 106 19.97 -13.58 -8.95
N ALA A 107 19.75 -14.36 -7.90
CA ALA A 107 20.66 -15.44 -7.50
C ALA A 107 20.80 -16.52 -8.58
N ASN A 108 19.71 -16.86 -9.29
CA ASN A 108 19.75 -17.80 -10.41
C ASN A 108 20.57 -17.26 -11.58
N VAL A 109 20.46 -15.97 -11.89
CA VAL A 109 21.23 -15.32 -12.96
C VAL A 109 22.71 -15.20 -12.59
N MET A 110 23.03 -14.94 -11.31
CA MET A 110 24.41 -14.86 -10.83
C MET A 110 25.10 -16.24 -10.70
N ASN A 111 24.35 -17.33 -10.58
CA ASN A 111 24.92 -18.67 -10.46
C ASN A 111 25.34 -19.25 -11.83
N THR A 112 26.15 -18.51 -12.58
CA THR A 112 26.58 -18.83 -13.96
C THR A 112 27.36 -20.14 -14.06
N ARG A 113 27.87 -20.67 -12.95
CA ARG A 113 28.69 -21.90 -12.90
C ARG A 113 27.90 -23.19 -13.11
N ASN A 114 26.56 -23.16 -12.97
CA ASN A 114 25.70 -24.33 -13.11
C ASN A 114 24.44 -24.06 -13.98
N VAL A 115 24.42 -22.94 -14.74
CA VAL A 115 23.31 -22.60 -15.63
C VAL A 115 23.35 -23.51 -16.84
N ARG A 116 22.34 -24.38 -16.97
CA ARG A 116 22.04 -25.02 -18.25
C ARG A 116 21.76 -23.92 -19.27
N LEU A 117 22.53 -23.89 -20.35
CA LEU A 117 22.55 -22.86 -21.42
C LEU A 117 21.19 -22.62 -22.14
N VAL A 118 20.13 -23.33 -21.75
CA VAL A 118 18.76 -23.08 -22.17
C VAL A 118 17.86 -23.18 -20.93
N PRO A 119 17.30 -22.06 -20.43
CA PRO A 119 16.30 -22.14 -19.38
C PRO A 119 15.14 -22.99 -19.88
N SER A 120 14.88 -24.12 -19.21
CA SER A 120 13.72 -24.96 -19.53
C SER A 120 12.46 -24.11 -19.38
N LYS A 121 11.56 -24.17 -20.38
CA LYS A 121 10.25 -23.48 -20.34
C LYS A 121 9.52 -23.70 -19.01
N ARG A 122 9.69 -24.88 -18.40
CA ARG A 122 9.10 -25.25 -17.10
C ARG A 122 9.66 -24.45 -15.92
N SER A 123 10.92 -24.03 -15.96
CA SER A 123 11.53 -23.21 -14.91
C SER A 123 10.99 -21.78 -14.94
N VAL A 124 10.87 -21.20 -16.13
CA VAL A 124 10.32 -19.85 -16.33
C VAL A 124 8.86 -19.79 -15.89
N ILE A 125 8.04 -20.79 -16.27
CA ILE A 125 6.64 -20.86 -15.87
C ILE A 125 6.50 -21.00 -14.35
N ARG A 126 7.32 -21.84 -13.70
CA ARG A 126 7.31 -21.98 -12.23
C ARG A 126 7.60 -20.66 -11.53
N GLU A 127 8.55 -19.89 -12.05
CA GLU A 127 8.92 -18.60 -11.47
C GLU A 127 7.79 -17.57 -11.65
N ILE A 128 7.17 -17.50 -12.82
CA ILE A 128 6.00 -16.64 -13.06
C ILE A 128 4.81 -17.04 -12.18
N VAL A 129 4.55 -18.34 -12.02
CA VAL A 129 3.48 -18.83 -11.15
C VAL A 129 3.75 -18.51 -9.68
N LEU A 130 5.01 -18.60 -9.24
CA LEU A 130 5.40 -18.18 -7.89
C LEU A 130 5.26 -16.67 -7.70
N GLU A 131 5.60 -15.86 -8.70
CA GLU A 131 5.39 -14.41 -8.66
C GLU A 131 3.92 -14.04 -8.54
N ILE A 132 3.09 -14.57 -9.44
CA ILE A 132 1.65 -14.28 -9.44
C ILE A 132 1.02 -14.83 -8.16
N GLY A 133 1.42 -16.03 -7.74
CA GLY A 133 0.94 -16.64 -6.50
C GLY A 133 1.28 -15.80 -5.27
N MET A 134 2.53 -15.41 -5.11
CA MET A 134 2.97 -14.71 -3.91
C MET A 134 2.57 -13.23 -3.92
N CYS A 135 2.61 -12.56 -5.07
CA CYS A 135 2.30 -11.13 -5.17
C CYS A 135 0.79 -10.83 -5.27
N TRP A 136 -0.07 -11.80 -5.64
CA TRP A 136 -1.52 -11.58 -5.78
C TRP A 136 -2.38 -12.55 -4.97
N ILE A 137 -2.09 -13.85 -4.99
CA ILE A 137 -2.93 -14.84 -4.28
C ILE A 137 -2.77 -14.67 -2.76
N TYR A 138 -1.55 -14.47 -2.28
CA TYR A 138 -1.30 -14.24 -0.86
C TYR A 138 -2.02 -13.00 -0.29
N PRO A 139 -1.91 -11.79 -0.89
CA PRO A 139 -2.68 -10.63 -0.43
C PRO A 139 -4.19 -10.81 -0.61
N ALA A 140 -4.66 -11.53 -1.64
CA ALA A 140 -6.07 -11.83 -1.79
C ALA A 140 -6.61 -12.72 -0.65
N ILE A 141 -5.86 -13.75 -0.25
CA ILE A 141 -6.21 -14.59 0.90
C ILE A 141 -6.29 -13.74 2.17
N LEU A 142 -5.33 -12.84 2.41
CA LEU A 142 -5.35 -11.95 3.56
C LEU A 142 -6.53 -10.97 3.56
N MET A 143 -6.91 -10.43 2.40
CA MET A 143 -8.11 -9.59 2.32
C MET A 143 -9.38 -10.39 2.66
N ILE A 144 -9.45 -11.65 2.24
CA ILE A 144 -10.58 -12.54 2.54
C ILE A 144 -10.62 -12.89 4.03
N THR A 145 -9.48 -13.26 4.64
CA THR A 145 -9.43 -13.57 6.08
C THR A 145 -9.76 -12.35 6.93
N TYR A 146 -9.27 -11.17 6.54
CA TYR A 146 -9.62 -9.92 7.20
C TYR A 146 -11.10 -9.57 7.06
N TYR A 147 -11.70 -9.81 5.89
CA TYR A 147 -13.15 -9.66 5.71
C TYR A 147 -13.94 -10.61 6.62
N ALA A 148 -13.50 -11.87 6.73
CA ALA A 148 -14.11 -12.83 7.64
C ALA A 148 -14.00 -12.37 9.12
N GLN A 149 -12.84 -11.88 9.55
CA GLN A 149 -12.66 -11.32 10.91
C GLN A 149 -13.51 -10.06 11.15
N LEU A 150 -13.59 -9.16 10.18
CA LEU A 150 -14.42 -7.96 10.30
C LEU A 150 -15.90 -8.30 10.38
N SER A 151 -16.35 -9.33 9.65
CA SER A 151 -17.74 -9.77 9.73
C SER A 151 -18.07 -10.29 11.13
N THR A 152 -17.22 -11.13 11.72
CA THR A 152 -17.43 -11.64 13.09
C THR A 152 -17.42 -10.52 14.14
N ILE A 153 -16.52 -9.53 14.02
CA ILE A 153 -16.51 -8.35 14.88
C ILE A 153 -17.77 -7.48 14.66
N LYS A 154 -18.25 -7.31 13.42
CA LYS A 154 -19.51 -6.60 13.14
C LYS A 154 -20.72 -7.29 13.78
N TYR A 155 -20.77 -8.61 13.79
CA TYR A 155 -21.83 -9.36 14.49
C TYR A 155 -21.76 -9.13 16.00
N THR A 156 -20.56 -9.15 16.60
CA THR A 156 -20.39 -8.89 18.05
C THR A 156 -20.65 -7.42 18.42
N SER A 157 -20.30 -6.47 17.54
CA SER A 157 -20.49 -5.04 17.78
C SER A 157 -21.93 -4.59 17.56
N LYS A 158 -22.70 -5.24 16.67
CA LYS A 158 -24.14 -4.99 16.54
C LYS A 158 -24.91 -5.35 17.82
N SER A 159 -24.41 -6.30 18.60
CA SER A 159 -24.93 -6.61 19.95
C SER A 159 -24.59 -5.52 20.99
N ARG A 160 -23.54 -4.71 20.77
CA ARG A 160 -23.06 -3.67 21.71
C ARG A 160 -23.35 -2.22 21.27
N SER A 161 -23.71 -1.98 20.00
CA SER A 161 -23.87 -0.64 19.43
C SER A 161 -25.35 -0.23 19.35
N SER A 162 -25.88 0.26 20.48
CA SER A 162 -27.09 1.08 20.55
C SER A 162 -26.81 2.56 20.24
N ASN A 163 -25.60 2.92 19.78
CA ASN A 163 -25.21 4.33 19.61
C ASN A 163 -24.27 4.50 18.40
N GLY A 164 -24.83 4.96 17.27
CA GLY A 164 -24.15 5.07 15.96
C GLY A 164 -22.95 6.01 15.90
N ARG A 165 -22.66 6.75 16.98
CA ARG A 165 -21.53 7.69 17.09
C ARG A 165 -20.16 6.99 17.17
N PHE A 166 -20.10 5.78 17.72
CA PHE A 166 -18.85 5.02 17.90
C PHE A 166 -18.27 4.46 16.60
N ALA A 167 -19.11 4.07 15.65
CA ALA A 167 -18.66 3.53 14.36
C ALA A 167 -17.98 4.61 13.49
N LYS A 168 -18.42 5.87 13.61
CA LYS A 168 -17.81 7.01 12.93
C LYS A 168 -16.42 7.32 13.52
N LEU A 169 -16.31 7.33 14.84
CA LEU A 169 -15.05 7.59 15.57
C LEU A 169 -13.95 6.56 15.26
N SER A 170 -14.28 5.26 15.21
CA SER A 170 -13.30 4.20 14.91
C SER A 170 -12.75 4.26 13.48
N LYS A 171 -13.58 4.64 12.49
CA LYS A 171 -13.14 4.85 11.11
C LYS A 171 -12.29 6.10 10.96
N SER A 172 -12.67 7.19 11.62
CA SER A 172 -11.86 8.42 11.62
C SER A 172 -10.51 8.26 12.30
N SER A 173 -10.37 7.40 13.30
CA SER A 173 -9.07 7.13 13.95
C SER A 173 -8.15 6.25 13.09
N LEU A 174 -8.69 5.29 12.33
CA LEU A 174 -7.90 4.44 11.43
C LEU A 174 -7.31 5.23 10.26
N CYS A 175 -8.03 6.22 9.74
CA CYS A 175 -7.53 7.13 8.70
C CYS A 175 -6.55 8.20 9.23
N ARG A 176 -6.42 8.35 10.56
CA ARG A 176 -5.53 9.33 11.21
C ARG A 176 -4.17 8.73 11.60
N ILE A 177 -4.09 7.41 11.75
CA ILE A 177 -2.87 6.71 12.22
C ILE A 177 -1.90 6.38 11.06
N ASN A 178 -2.34 6.51 9.81
CA ASN A 178 -1.49 6.50 8.60
C ASN A 178 -1.38 7.89 8.00
#